data_AF-A0AAV4NID5-F1
#
_entry.id   AF-A0AAV4NID5-F1
#
_cell.length_a   1.000
_cell.length_b   1.000
_cell.length_c   1.000
_cell.angle_alpha   90.00
_cell.angle_beta   90.00
_cell.angle_gamma   90.00
#
_symmetry.space_group_name_H-M   'P 1'
#
loop_
_entity.id
_entity.type
_entity.pdbx_description
1 polymer ?
#
loop_
_entity_poly.entity_id
_entity_poly.type
_entity_poly.pdbx_seq_one_letter_code
_entity_poly.pdbx_strand_id
1 'polypeptide(L)'
;MSLIAGAASLVEGDVSMSCNSRYPVPIMSPSASVASDLTLEEWLQEVLRYNSKGVQLDFQSTEVVEPACRVLARVADHVSPLFAIP
;
A
#
# COMPACT_ATOMS: atom_id res chain seq x y z
N MET A 1 25.59 -2.35 -7.56
CA MET A 1 25.01 -0.99 -7.62
C MET A 1 24.44 -0.71 -6.25
N SER A 2 24.94 0.33 -5.60
CA SER A 2 24.76 0.59 -4.17
C SER A 2 23.51 1.42 -3.94
N LEU A 3 22.67 1.06 -2.98
CA LEU A 3 21.79 2.01 -2.28
C LEU A 3 21.84 1.71 -0.79
N ILE A 4 22.45 2.65 -0.08
CA ILE A 4 22.45 2.85 1.36
C ILE A 4 21.05 2.69 1.98
N ALA A 5 20.77 1.55 2.60
CA ALA A 5 19.68 1.41 3.56
C ALA A 5 20.12 2.03 4.90
N GLY A 6 20.21 3.35 4.94
CA GLY A 6 20.49 4.09 6.17
C GLY A 6 19.28 4.07 7.09
N ALA A 7 19.30 3.20 8.11
CA ALA A 7 18.65 3.32 9.42
C ALA A 7 17.18 3.82 9.55
N ALA A 8 16.39 3.82 8.49
CA ALA A 8 14.93 3.93 8.55
C ALA A 8 14.37 2.57 8.14
N SER A 9 13.89 1.80 9.11
CA SER A 9 13.28 0.52 8.79
C SER A 9 11.96 0.81 8.07
N LEU A 10 11.89 0.46 6.79
CA LEU A 10 10.78 0.74 5.88
C LEU A 10 10.19 -0.60 5.43
N VAL A 11 8.87 -0.68 5.31
CA VAL A 11 8.19 -1.84 4.73
C VAL A 11 7.91 -1.51 3.27
N GLU A 12 8.50 -2.29 2.37
CA GLU A 12 8.26 -2.16 0.93
C GLU A 12 7.17 -3.13 0.49
N GLY A 13 6.37 -2.72 -0.50
CA GLY A 13 5.42 -3.61 -1.14
C GLY A 13 5.01 -3.16 -2.54
N ASP A 14 4.99 -4.13 -3.46
CA ASP A 14 4.57 -3.95 -4.84
C ASP A 14 3.05 -3.95 -4.96
N VAL A 15 2.51 -3.00 -5.71
CA VAL A 15 1.08 -2.79 -5.89
C VAL A 15 0.73 -2.85 -7.37
N SER A 16 -0.22 -3.72 -7.69
CA SER A 16 -0.74 -3.95 -9.03
C SER A 16 -2.27 -3.89 -9.06
N MET A 17 -2.86 -3.73 -10.24
CA MET A 17 -4.32 -3.89 -10.42
C MET A 17 -4.68 -5.37 -10.55
N SER A 18 -5.81 -5.77 -9.95
CA SER A 18 -6.38 -7.11 -10.16
C SER A 18 -6.84 -7.28 -11.61
N CYS A 19 -6.30 -8.28 -12.30
CA CYS A 19 -6.51 -8.50 -13.75
C CYS A 19 -7.87 -9.17 -14.09
N ASN A 20 -8.58 -9.74 -13.12
CA ASN A 20 -9.73 -10.61 -13.38
C ASN A 20 -11.02 -10.20 -12.65
N SER A 21 -11.21 -8.90 -12.38
CA SER A 21 -12.41 -8.38 -11.72
C SER A 21 -13.14 -7.34 -12.58
N ARG A 22 -14.48 -7.36 -12.53
CA ARG A 22 -15.34 -6.32 -13.11
C ARG A 22 -15.12 -4.94 -12.47
N TYR A 23 -14.62 -4.95 -11.24
CA TYR A 23 -14.20 -3.78 -10.47
C TYR A 23 -12.78 -4.05 -10.00
N PRO A 24 -11.74 -3.74 -10.80
CA PRO A 24 -10.37 -4.02 -10.45
C PRO A 24 -9.97 -3.19 -9.22
N VAL A 25 -9.36 -3.86 -8.26
CA VAL A 25 -8.88 -3.26 -7.01
C VAL A 25 -7.36 -3.36 -6.95
N PRO A 26 -6.68 -2.43 -6.24
CA PRO A 26 -5.25 -2.51 -6.00
C PRO A 26 -4.95 -3.69 -5.06
N ILE A 27 -4.03 -4.55 -5.48
CA ILE A 27 -3.59 -5.76 -4.77
C ILE A 27 -2.08 -5.70 -4.51
N MET A 28 -1.65 -6.35 -3.43
CA MET A 28 -0.23 -6.53 -3.13
C MET A 28 0.29 -7.68 -3.99
N SER A 29 0.89 -7.35 -5.12
CA SER A 29 1.40 -8.34 -6.05
C SER A 29 2.57 -7.77 -6.85
N PRO A 30 3.67 -8.53 -7.00
CA PRO A 30 4.81 -8.12 -7.81
C PRO A 30 4.47 -7.99 -9.30
N SER A 31 3.31 -8.46 -9.75
CA SER A 31 2.83 -8.26 -11.12
C SER A 31 1.31 -8.44 -11.21
N ALA A 32 0.64 -7.65 -12.06
CA ALA A 32 -0.80 -7.76 -12.33
C ALA A 32 -1.25 -9.14 -12.86
N SER A 33 -0.33 -9.92 -13.45
CA SER A 33 -0.59 -11.30 -13.91
C SER A 33 -0.60 -12.34 -12.79
N VAL A 34 -0.11 -12.00 -11.60
CA VAL A 34 -0.11 -12.86 -10.42
C VAL A 34 -1.34 -12.51 -9.60
N ALA A 35 -2.28 -13.46 -9.52
CA ALA A 35 -3.44 -13.33 -8.65
C ALA A 35 -2.95 -13.30 -7.21
N SER A 36 -3.11 -12.15 -6.55
CA SER A 36 -2.95 -12.03 -5.10
C SER A 36 -4.31 -11.87 -4.47
N ASP A 37 -4.59 -12.70 -3.47
CA ASP A 37 -5.79 -12.60 -2.62
C ASP A 37 -5.69 -11.45 -1.61
N LEU A 38 -4.51 -10.83 -1.48
CA LEU A 38 -4.27 -9.73 -0.55
C LEU A 38 -4.45 -8.36 -1.24
N THR A 39 -5.47 -7.62 -0.81
CA THR A 39 -5.68 -6.25 -1.28
C THR A 39 -4.70 -5.28 -0.61
N LEU A 40 -4.47 -4.12 -1.25
CA LEU A 40 -3.67 -3.06 -0.65
C LEU A 40 -4.25 -2.59 0.70
N GLU A 41 -5.58 -2.56 0.83
CA GLU A 41 -6.26 -2.10 2.05
C GLU A 41 -6.00 -3.04 3.23
N GLU A 42 -6.17 -4.35 3.02
CA GLU A 42 -5.92 -5.38 4.04
C GLU A 42 -4.46 -5.38 4.49
N TRP A 43 -3.53 -5.28 3.53
CA TRP A 43 -2.11 -5.22 3.86
C TRP A 43 -1.74 -3.96 4.63
N LEU A 44 -2.27 -2.80 4.24
CA LEU A 44 -2.03 -1.55 4.97
C LEU A 44 -2.56 -1.63 6.41
N GLN A 45 -3.76 -2.20 6.62
CA GLN A 45 -4.29 -2.40 7.96
C GLN A 45 -3.37 -3.29 8.81
N GLU A 46 -2.83 -4.36 8.22
CA GLU A 46 -1.90 -5.25 8.91
C GLU A 46 -0.58 -4.55 9.23
N VAL A 47 0.04 -3.88 8.25
CA VAL A 47 1.30 -3.16 8.43
C VAL A 47 1.17 -2.03 9.46
N LEU A 48 0.11 -1.23 9.39
CA LEU A 48 -0.12 -0.14 10.34
C LEU A 48 -0.42 -0.65 11.76
N ARG A 49 -1.02 -1.84 11.89
CA ARG A 49 -1.32 -2.44 13.19
C ARG A 49 -0.08 -2.97 13.90
N TYR A 50 0.88 -3.52 13.16
CA TYR A 50 2.04 -4.20 13.73
C TYR A 50 3.35 -3.43 13.61
N ASN A 51 3.38 -2.29 12.90
CA ASN A 51 4.63 -1.65 12.52
C ASN A 51 4.63 -0.12 12.70
N SER A 52 5.66 0.40 13.39
CA SER A 52 5.94 1.86 13.49
C SER A 52 6.94 2.33 12.43
N LYS A 53 7.02 1.58 11.33
CA LYS A 53 7.95 1.79 10.22
C LYS A 53 7.26 2.56 9.11
N GLY A 54 8.03 3.33 8.34
CA GLY A 54 7.49 3.94 7.13
C GLY A 54 7.13 2.86 6.09
N VAL A 55 6.27 3.22 5.14
CA VAL A 55 5.82 2.32 4.07
C VAL A 55 6.25 2.88 2.73
N GLN A 56 6.83 2.05 1.87
CA GLN A 56 7.14 2.35 0.47
C GLN A 56 6.30 1.45 -0.43
N LEU A 57 5.50 2.07 -1.29
CA LEU A 57 4.68 1.37 -2.27
C LEU A 57 5.30 1.56 -3.64
N ASP A 58 5.61 0.45 -4.31
CA ASP A 58 6.03 0.44 -5.71
C ASP A 58 4.80 0.19 -6.59
N PHE A 59 4.53 1.11 -7.52
CA PHE A 59 3.39 1.00 -8.42
C PHE A 59 3.83 0.46 -9.78
N GLN A 60 3.34 -0.73 -10.13
CA GLN A 60 3.72 -1.40 -11.38
C GLN A 60 3.16 -0.71 -12.64
N SER A 61 2.07 0.07 -12.50
CA SER A 61 1.42 0.81 -13.59
C SER A 61 0.76 2.10 -13.11
N THR A 62 0.71 3.15 -13.93
CA THR A 62 0.05 4.43 -13.57
C THR A 62 -1.44 4.29 -13.28
N GLU A 63 -2.11 3.30 -13.88
CA GLU A 63 -3.53 3.00 -13.64
C GLU A 63 -3.84 2.61 -12.19
N VAL A 64 -2.85 2.11 -11.44
CA VAL A 64 -3.03 1.72 -10.03
C VAL A 64 -2.91 2.90 -9.07
N VAL A 65 -2.34 4.03 -9.51
CA VAL A 65 -1.99 5.16 -8.64
C VAL A 65 -3.24 5.83 -8.06
N GLU A 66 -4.22 6.14 -8.90
CA GLU A 66 -5.49 6.75 -8.46
C GLU A 66 -6.27 5.83 -7.50
N PRO A 67 -6.52 4.54 -7.82
CA PRO A 67 -7.22 3.66 -6.91
C PRO A 67 -6.42 3.35 -5.64
N ALA A 68 -5.09 3.25 -5.70
CA ALA A 68 -4.25 3.12 -4.51
C ALA A 68 -4.31 4.36 -3.61
N CYS A 69 -4.27 5.57 -4.18
CA CYS A 69 -4.46 6.82 -3.43
C CYS A 69 -5.84 6.88 -2.74
N ARG A 70 -6.90 6.41 -3.39
CA ARG A 70 -8.22 6.30 -2.74
C ARG A 70 -8.20 5.37 -1.54
N VAL A 71 -7.54 4.21 -1.64
CA VAL A 71 -7.36 3.29 -0.51
C VAL A 71 -6.56 3.97 0.60
N LEU A 72 -5.43 4.59 0.27
CA LEU A 72 -4.58 5.30 1.24
C LEU A 72 -5.35 6.40 1.98
N ALA A 73 -6.18 7.18 1.28
CA ALA A 73 -7.01 8.21 1.90
C ALA A 73 -8.02 7.62 2.88
N ARG A 74 -8.66 6.49 2.54
CA ARG A 74 -9.57 5.79 3.47
C ARG A 74 -8.82 5.26 4.68
N VAL A 75 -7.67 4.62 4.49
CA VAL A 75 -6.88 4.08 5.59
C VAL A 75 -6.35 5.20 6.48
N ALA A 76 -5.88 6.31 5.90
CA ALA A 76 -5.39 7.47 6.65
C ALA A 76 -6.47 8.12 7.52
N ASP A 77 -7.72 8.14 7.09
CA ASP A 77 -8.86 8.59 7.92
C ASP A 77 -9.04 7.74 9.19
N HIS A 78 -8.71 6.44 9.11
CA HIS A 78 -8.79 5.51 10.24
C HIS A 78 -7.55 5.55 11.14
N VAL A 79 -6.43 6.13 10.66
CA VAL A 79 -5.26 6.40 11.48
C VAL A 79 -5.51 7.73 12.17
N SER A 80 -5.98 7.65 13.43
CA SER A 80 -6.34 8.80 14.26
C SER A 80 -5.44 10.02 13.98
N PRO A 81 -5.99 11.18 13.58
CA PRO A 81 -5.18 12.37 13.41
C PRO A 81 -4.59 12.70 14.77
N LEU A 82 -3.26 12.58 14.90
CA LEU A 82 -2.49 12.93 16.11
C LEU A 82 -2.53 14.43 16.43
N PHE A 83 -3.41 15.19 15.76
CA PHE A 83 -3.66 16.60 15.93
C PHE A 83 -5.16 16.87 16.15
N ALA A 84 -5.72 16.27 17.19
CA ALA A 84 -6.88 16.83 17.88
C ALA A 84 -6.37 17.43 19.19
N ILE A 85 -5.92 18.69 19.14
CA ILE A 85 -5.64 19.49 20.33
C ILE A 85 -6.99 20.14 20.74
N PRO A 86 -7.39 20.11 22.03
CA PRO A 86 -8.72 20.53 22.50
C PRO A 86 -9.10 21.97 22.20
#